data_AF-A0A175W762-F1
#
_entry.id   AF-A0A175W762-F1
#
_cell.length_a   1.000
_cell.length_b   1.000
_cell.length_c   1.000
_cell.angle_alpha   90.00
_cell.angle_beta   90.00
_cell.angle_gamma   90.00
#
_symmetry.space_group_name_H-M   'P 1'
#
loop_
_entity.id
_entity.type
_entity.pdbx_description
1 polymer ?
#
loop_
_entity_poly.entity_id
_entity_poly.type
_entity_poly.pdbx_seq_one_letter_code
_entity_poly.pdbx_strand_id
1 'polypeptide(L)'
;LRGVRPADLWRALPASDGFPARVRERVVVEALYAPYVRIQQAQAARMSRDEGLALPGDLDYDAVVHLSLAERDALKAARPETIAQARRVEGVTPAGLIKLLRYVQRPGRKNGENLAVVEGLDVEGVDDLETLDAKSRVAEL
;
A
#
# COMPACT_ATOMS: atom_id res chain seq x y z
N LEU A 1 -4.29 3.31 17.82
CA LEU A 1 -4.65 3.01 19.23
C LEU A 1 -3.44 2.41 19.95
N ARG A 2 -2.37 3.21 20.16
CA ARG A 2 -1.10 2.73 20.73
C ARG A 2 -1.31 2.22 22.15
N GLY A 3 -0.93 0.97 22.43
CA GLY A 3 -1.00 0.39 23.78
C GLY A 3 -2.41 0.19 24.34
N VAL A 4 -3.45 0.39 23.53
CA VAL A 4 -4.84 0.14 23.95
C VAL A 4 -5.08 -1.36 23.87
N ARG A 5 -5.21 -2.00 25.02
CA ARG A 5 -5.55 -3.42 25.08
C ARG A 5 -7.03 -3.59 24.75
N PRO A 6 -7.46 -4.77 24.30
CA PRO A 6 -8.87 -5.08 24.10
C PRO A 6 -9.73 -4.72 25.33
N ALA A 7 -9.20 -4.95 26.54
CA ALA A 7 -9.86 -4.61 27.80
C ALA A 7 -10.10 -3.10 27.99
N ASP A 8 -9.24 -2.25 27.42
CA ASP A 8 -9.34 -0.80 27.53
C ASP A 8 -10.47 -0.26 26.63
N LEU A 9 -10.79 -0.95 25.52
CA LEU A 9 -11.92 -0.61 24.64
C LEU A 9 -13.27 -0.80 25.36
N TRP A 10 -13.41 -1.86 26.17
CA TRP A 10 -14.66 -2.13 26.90
C TRP A 10 -14.95 -1.12 27.99
N ARG A 11 -13.91 -0.51 28.58
CA ARG A 11 -14.07 0.58 29.56
C ARG A 11 -14.67 1.83 28.92
N ALA A 12 -14.32 2.11 27.67
CA ALA A 12 -14.87 3.23 26.91
C ALA A 12 -16.28 2.93 26.36
N LEU A 13 -16.71 1.66 26.37
CA LEU A 13 -18.01 1.19 25.88
C LEU A 13 -18.73 0.38 26.97
N PRO A 14 -19.29 1.01 28.02
CA PRO A 14 -19.87 0.31 29.17
C PRO A 14 -21.03 -0.62 28.81
N ALA A 15 -21.78 -0.31 27.75
CA ALA A 15 -22.88 -1.15 27.27
C ALA A 15 -22.40 -2.45 26.58
N SER A 16 -21.09 -2.71 26.52
CA SER A 16 -20.54 -3.83 25.76
C SER A 16 -20.73 -5.20 26.42
N ASP A 17 -20.98 -5.26 27.72
CA ASP A 17 -21.15 -6.52 28.46
C ASP A 17 -22.38 -7.32 28.00
N GLY A 18 -23.36 -6.68 27.37
CA GLY A 18 -24.52 -7.35 26.78
C GLY A 18 -24.24 -8.04 25.45
N PHE A 19 -23.07 -7.82 24.82
CA PHE A 19 -22.77 -8.42 23.51
C PHE A 19 -22.07 -9.78 23.63
N PRO A 20 -22.43 -10.74 22.75
CA PRO A 20 -21.74 -12.03 22.66
C PRO A 20 -20.23 -11.87 22.46
N ALA A 21 -19.42 -12.78 23.01
CA ALA A 21 -17.96 -12.75 22.93
C ALA A 21 -17.43 -12.55 21.51
N ARG A 22 -18.00 -13.28 20.53
CA ARG A 22 -17.64 -13.16 19.09
C ARG A 22 -17.77 -11.73 18.54
N VAL A 23 -18.78 -10.97 18.99
CA VAL A 23 -19.02 -9.59 18.54
C VAL A 23 -17.97 -8.69 19.15
N ARG A 24 -17.68 -8.89 20.44
CA ARG A 24 -16.64 -8.16 21.15
C ARG A 24 -15.26 -8.36 20.50
N GLU A 25 -14.89 -9.60 20.22
CA GLU A 25 -13.65 -9.93 19.51
C GLU A 25 -13.58 -9.25 18.13
N ARG A 26 -14.68 -9.30 17.36
CA ARG A 26 -14.74 -8.67 16.04
C ARG A 26 -14.52 -7.16 16.11
N VAL A 27 -15.13 -6.47 17.07
CA VAL A 27 -14.97 -5.02 17.26
C VAL A 27 -13.52 -4.66 17.56
N VAL A 28 -12.82 -5.47 18.36
CA VAL A 28 -11.38 -5.26 18.65
C VAL A 28 -10.57 -5.38 17.37
N VAL A 29 -10.78 -6.44 16.59
CA VAL A 29 -10.10 -6.64 15.30
C VAL A 29 -10.38 -5.46 14.37
N GLU A 30 -11.64 -5.08 14.18
CA GLU A 30 -11.99 -3.95 13.32
C GLU A 30 -11.38 -2.63 13.81
N ALA A 31 -11.38 -2.37 15.11
CA ALA A 31 -10.76 -1.16 15.67
C ALA A 31 -9.24 -1.12 15.45
N LEU A 32 -8.56 -2.28 15.55
CA LEU A 32 -7.13 -2.40 15.27
C LEU A 32 -6.82 -2.22 13.78
N TYR A 33 -7.65 -2.77 12.90
CA TYR A 33 -7.43 -2.72 11.45
C TYR A 33 -8.02 -1.48 10.75
N ALA A 34 -8.93 -0.75 11.37
CA ALA A 34 -9.62 0.40 10.77
C ALA A 34 -8.68 1.45 10.14
N PRO A 35 -7.52 1.81 10.74
CA PRO A 35 -6.58 2.72 10.10
C PRO A 35 -6.04 2.18 8.78
N TYR A 36 -5.66 0.91 8.73
CA TYR A 36 -5.12 0.27 7.52
C TYR A 36 -6.18 0.17 6.42
N VAL A 37 -7.42 -0.16 6.77
CA VAL A 37 -8.53 -0.18 5.81
C VAL A 37 -8.74 1.20 5.19
N ARG A 38 -8.72 2.27 5.99
CA ARG A 38 -8.84 3.64 5.49
C ARG A 38 -7.70 4.00 4.53
N ILE A 39 -6.47 3.61 4.87
CA ILE A 39 -5.31 3.84 4.02
C ILE A 39 -5.43 3.08 2.70
N GLN A 40 -5.80 1.80 2.73
CA GLN A 40 -6.01 0.99 1.52
C GLN A 40 -7.13 1.57 0.64
N GLN A 41 -8.21 2.07 1.23
CA GLN A 41 -9.29 2.74 0.50
C GLN A 41 -8.79 4.02 -0.18
N ALA A 42 -8.01 4.85 0.52
CA ALA A 42 -7.42 6.05 -0.05
C ALA A 42 -6.46 5.72 -1.20
N GLN A 43 -5.63 4.68 -1.05
CA GLN A 43 -4.74 4.20 -2.10
C GLN A 43 -5.52 3.69 -3.31
N ALA A 44 -6.58 2.90 -3.12
CA ALA A 44 -7.43 2.41 -4.19
C ALA A 44 -8.13 3.56 -4.94
N ALA A 45 -8.63 4.57 -4.22
CA ALA A 45 -9.25 5.74 -4.81
C ALA A 45 -8.24 6.59 -5.62
N ARG A 46 -7.00 6.72 -5.14
CA ARG A 46 -5.92 7.36 -5.91
C ARG A 46 -5.59 6.55 -7.16
N MET A 47 -5.41 5.24 -7.02
CA MET A 47 -5.12 4.34 -8.12
C MET A 47 -6.18 4.43 -9.22
N SER A 48 -7.46 4.44 -8.85
CA SER A 48 -8.58 4.57 -9.78
C SER A 48 -8.54 5.88 -10.57
N ARG A 49 -8.08 6.99 -9.97
CA ARG A 49 -7.89 8.26 -10.69
C ARG A 49 -6.73 8.19 -11.69
N ASP A 50 -5.71 7.40 -11.36
CA ASP A 50 -4.49 7.28 -12.14
C ASP A 50 -4.57 6.18 -13.23
N GLU A 51 -5.66 5.42 -13.30
CA GLU A 51 -5.85 4.34 -14.29
C GLU A 51 -5.70 4.83 -15.74
N GLY A 52 -6.12 6.07 -16.02
CA GLY A 52 -5.99 6.71 -17.33
C GLY A 52 -4.60 7.27 -17.64
N LEU A 53 -3.62 7.16 -16.73
CA LEU A 53 -2.26 7.64 -16.98
C LEU A 53 -1.62 6.82 -18.11
N ALA A 54 -1.26 7.51 -19.18
CA ALA A 54 -0.55 6.93 -20.30
C ALA A 54 0.89 6.60 -19.93
N LEU A 55 1.34 5.42 -20.36
CA LEU A 55 2.72 4.98 -20.26
C LEU A 55 3.46 5.38 -21.55
N PRO A 56 4.67 5.94 -21.47
CA PRO A 56 5.49 6.18 -22.66
C PRO A 56 5.74 4.89 -23.43
N GLY A 57 5.61 4.89 -24.76
CA GLY A 57 5.83 3.69 -25.57
C GLY A 57 7.27 3.17 -25.54
N ASP A 58 8.22 4.06 -25.25
CA ASP A 58 9.65 3.80 -25.09
C ASP A 58 10.07 3.58 -23.63
N LEU A 59 9.11 3.40 -22.72
CA LEU A 59 9.38 3.20 -21.30
C LEU A 59 10.32 1.99 -21.07
N ASP A 60 11.44 2.26 -20.40
CA ASP A 60 12.37 1.25 -19.94
C ASP A 60 11.94 0.69 -18.58
N TYR A 61 11.34 -0.51 -18.60
CA TYR A 61 10.92 -1.21 -17.40
C TYR A 61 12.09 -1.66 -16.50
N ASP A 62 13.31 -1.81 -17.04
CA ASP A 62 14.47 -2.15 -16.22
C ASP A 62 14.93 -0.99 -15.33
N ALA A 63 14.68 0.24 -15.78
CA ALA A 63 14.92 1.45 -15.01
C ALA A 63 13.92 1.64 -13.86
N VAL A 64 12.81 0.91 -13.83
CA VAL A 64 11.83 0.98 -12.74
C VAL A 64 12.35 0.22 -11.53
N VAL A 65 12.75 0.98 -10.52
CA VAL A 65 13.32 0.44 -9.28
C VAL A 65 12.30 -0.46 -8.59
N HIS A 66 12.78 -1.57 -8.02
CA HIS A 66 12.02 -2.54 -7.23
C HIS A 66 10.94 -3.36 -7.99
N LEU A 67 10.75 -3.19 -9.30
CA LEU A 67 10.04 -4.23 -10.06
C LEU A 67 10.83 -5.53 -10.01
N SER A 68 10.16 -6.63 -9.69
CA SER A 68 10.72 -7.97 -9.81
C SER A 68 11.02 -8.31 -11.26
N LEU A 69 11.89 -9.29 -11.49
CA LEU A 69 12.21 -9.75 -12.85
C LEU A 69 10.95 -10.22 -13.59
N ALA A 70 10.09 -11.01 -12.92
CA ALA A 70 8.84 -11.49 -13.51
C ALA A 70 7.91 -10.34 -13.92
N GLU A 71 7.76 -9.30 -13.09
CA GLU A 71 6.95 -8.13 -13.43
C GLU A 71 7.53 -7.36 -14.62
N ARG A 72 8.86 -7.19 -14.69
CA ARG A 72 9.53 -6.53 -15.82
C ARG A 72 9.32 -7.31 -17.11
N ASP A 73 9.51 -8.62 -17.07
CA ASP A 73 9.36 -9.48 -18.24
C ASP A 73 7.91 -9.46 -18.75
N ALA A 74 6.95 -9.55 -17.83
CA ALA A 74 5.53 -9.43 -18.14
C ALA A 74 5.19 -8.09 -18.79
N LEU A 75 5.67 -6.97 -18.22
CA LEU A 75 5.43 -5.62 -18.75
C LEU A 75 6.13 -5.37 -20.09
N LYS A 76 7.35 -5.88 -20.27
CA LYS A 76 8.10 -5.80 -21.54
C LYS A 76 7.42 -6.58 -22.66
N ALA A 77 6.84 -7.75 -22.35
CA ALA A 77 6.12 -8.57 -23.30
C ALA A 77 4.77 -7.94 -23.67
N ALA A 78 4.02 -7.47 -22.68
CA ALA A 78 2.68 -6.92 -22.89
C ALA A 78 2.68 -5.49 -23.45
N ARG A 79 3.74 -4.70 -23.19
CA ARG A 79 3.86 -3.26 -23.54
C ARG A 79 2.55 -2.48 -23.37
N PRO A 80 2.01 -2.42 -22.13
CA PRO A 80 0.78 -1.69 -21.88
C PRO A 80 0.93 -0.20 -22.19
N GLU A 81 -0.12 0.41 -22.72
CA GLU A 81 -0.16 1.84 -23.06
C GLU A 81 -0.66 2.69 -21.88
N THR A 82 -1.27 2.07 -20.87
CA THR A 82 -1.85 2.75 -19.70
C THR A 82 -1.65 1.95 -18.42
N ILE A 83 -1.75 2.63 -17.27
CA ILE A 83 -1.73 1.98 -15.95
C ILE A 83 -2.89 0.98 -15.81
N ALA A 84 -4.09 1.31 -16.32
CA ALA A 84 -5.23 0.39 -16.32
C ALA A 84 -4.94 -0.92 -17.06
N GLN A 85 -4.25 -0.83 -18.19
CA GLN A 85 -3.84 -2.02 -18.96
C GLN A 85 -2.74 -2.79 -18.23
N ALA A 86 -1.73 -2.10 -17.70
CA ALA A 86 -0.65 -2.70 -16.93
C ALA A 86 -1.17 -3.51 -15.72
N ARG A 87 -2.25 -3.04 -15.07
CA ARG A 87 -2.92 -3.74 -13.96
C ARG A 87 -3.45 -5.13 -14.32
N ARG A 88 -3.81 -5.33 -15.59
CA ARG A 88 -4.41 -6.57 -16.09
C ARG A 88 -3.39 -7.51 -16.70
N VAL A 89 -2.12 -7.09 -16.78
CA VAL A 89 -1.04 -7.94 -17.30
C VAL A 89 -0.78 -9.06 -16.30
N GLU A 90 -0.86 -10.30 -16.77
CA GLU A 90 -0.53 -11.47 -15.97
C GLU A 90 0.94 -11.40 -15.50
N GLY A 91 1.17 -11.71 -14.22
CA GLY A 91 2.50 -11.59 -13.60
C GLY A 91 2.81 -10.21 -13.02
N VAL A 92 1.97 -9.19 -13.26
CA VAL A 92 2.11 -7.89 -12.60
C VAL A 92 1.34 -7.89 -11.28
N THR A 93 2.05 -7.68 -10.17
CA THR A 93 1.42 -7.61 -8.85
C THR A 93 0.87 -6.20 -8.57
N PRO A 94 -0.10 -6.05 -7.64
CA PRO A 94 -0.57 -4.73 -7.21
C PRO A 94 0.58 -3.84 -6.70
N ALA A 95 1.55 -4.41 -5.99
CA ALA A 95 2.73 -3.69 -5.51
C ALA A 95 3.63 -3.26 -6.68
N GLY A 96 3.84 -4.14 -7.67
CA GLY A 96 4.55 -3.83 -8.92
C GLY A 96 3.94 -2.65 -9.65
N LEU A 97 2.61 -2.64 -9.77
CA LEU A 97 1.86 -1.58 -10.42
C LEU A 97 2.01 -0.24 -9.70
N ILE A 98 2.02 -0.23 -8.37
CA ILE A 98 2.28 0.99 -7.58
C ILE A 98 3.69 1.53 -7.83
N LYS A 99 4.71 0.66 -7.92
CA LYS A 99 6.09 1.05 -8.25
C LYS A 99 6.18 1.67 -9.63
N LEU A 100 5.53 1.05 -10.62
CA LEU A 100 5.41 1.57 -11.98
C LEU A 100 4.73 2.94 -12.00
N LEU A 101 3.59 3.08 -11.33
CA LEU A 101 2.86 4.33 -11.24
C LEU A 101 3.74 5.45 -10.64
N ARG A 102 4.41 5.18 -9.52
CA ARG A 102 5.31 6.16 -8.86
C ARG A 102 6.47 6.55 -9.77
N TYR A 103 7.02 5.60 -10.53
CA TYR A 103 8.07 5.86 -11.49
C TYR A 103 7.63 6.83 -12.58
N VAL A 104 6.42 6.62 -13.14
CA VAL A 104 5.89 7.44 -14.24
C VAL A 104 5.42 8.81 -13.76
N GLN A 105 4.85 8.90 -12.56
CA GLN A 105 4.37 10.17 -12.00
C GLN A 105 5.49 11.10 -11.50
N ARG A 106 6.72 10.62 -11.32
CA ARG A 106 7.81 11.44 -10.77
C ARG A 106 8.14 12.59 -11.74
N PRO A 107 7.83 13.86 -11.40
CA PRO A 107 8.18 14.98 -12.26
C PRO A 107 9.70 15.15 -12.30
N GLY A 108 10.27 15.31 -13.49
CA GLY A 108 11.67 15.77 -13.64
C GLY A 108 12.66 14.84 -14.32
N ARG A 109 12.25 13.75 -14.99
CA ARG A 109 13.19 12.82 -15.64
C ARG A 109 13.50 13.13 -17.12
N LYS A 110 13.58 14.40 -17.49
CA LYS A 110 14.44 14.74 -18.64
C LYS A 110 15.88 14.46 -18.17
N ASN A 111 16.42 13.35 -18.65
CA ASN A 111 17.77 12.82 -18.42
C ASN A 111 17.98 12.08 -17.09
N GLY A 112 18.70 10.96 -17.20
CA GLY A 112 19.06 10.08 -16.10
C GLY A 112 19.93 10.76 -15.05
N GLU A 113 20.25 10.02 -14.00
CA GLU A 113 21.06 10.44 -12.85
C GLU A 113 20.27 11.11 -11.71
N ASN A 114 19.56 10.30 -10.91
CA ASN A 114 19.91 10.11 -9.49
C ASN A 114 18.98 9.11 -8.82
N LEU A 115 19.59 8.03 -8.31
CA LEU A 115 18.97 6.94 -7.58
C LEU A 115 18.83 7.34 -6.09
N ALA A 116 18.08 8.40 -5.81
CA ALA A 116 17.88 8.83 -4.43
C ALA A 116 16.81 7.93 -3.78
N VAL A 117 17.28 7.09 -2.87
CA VAL A 117 16.59 6.40 -1.77
C VAL A 117 15.16 6.91 -1.59
N VAL A 118 14.19 6.07 -1.92
CA VAL A 118 12.79 6.40 -1.68
C VAL A 118 12.31 5.46 -0.58
N GLU A 119 12.49 5.96 0.63
CA GLU A 119 11.70 5.59 1.80
C GLU A 119 10.20 5.72 1.46
N GLY A 120 9.43 4.87 2.11
CA GLY A 120 8.04 5.15 2.44
C GLY A 120 7.08 5.26 1.27
N LEU A 121 6.03 4.45 1.32
CA LEU A 121 4.74 4.95 0.88
C LEU A 121 4.39 6.08 1.85
N ASP A 122 4.73 7.33 1.50
CA ASP A 122 4.23 8.52 2.18
C ASP A 122 2.71 8.62 1.93
N VAL A 123 1.92 7.70 2.48
CA VAL A 123 0.61 8.09 2.94
C VAL A 123 0.91 8.80 4.25
N GLU A 124 0.51 10.05 4.33
CA GLU A 124 0.61 10.86 5.53
C GLU A 124 0.13 10.01 6.74
N GLY A 125 1.09 9.53 7.54
CA GLY A 125 0.86 8.65 8.69
C GLY A 125 1.05 7.12 8.56
N VAL A 126 1.59 6.54 7.46
CA VAL A 126 1.95 5.07 7.46
C VAL A 126 3.39 4.75 7.86
N ASP A 127 4.35 5.63 7.62
CA ASP A 127 5.72 5.39 8.14
C ASP A 127 5.72 5.33 9.67
N ASP A 128 4.80 6.07 10.29
CA ASP A 128 4.50 5.96 11.71
C ASP A 128 3.92 4.58 12.08
N LEU A 129 3.30 3.82 11.16
CA LEU A 129 2.65 2.53 11.41
C LEU A 129 3.52 1.31 11.09
N GLU A 130 4.33 1.33 10.02
CA GLU A 130 5.22 0.21 9.68
C GLU A 130 6.31 0.02 10.74
N THR A 131 6.79 1.12 11.34
CA THR A 131 7.70 1.07 12.49
C THR A 131 7.01 0.59 13.78
N LEU A 132 5.67 0.59 13.85
CA LEU A 132 4.91 0.21 15.05
C LEU A 132 4.71 -1.30 15.20
N ASP A 133 4.48 -2.04 14.12
CA ASP A 133 4.29 -3.50 14.22
C ASP A 133 5.61 -4.21 14.59
N ALA A 134 6.74 -3.71 14.08
CA ALA A 134 8.06 -4.19 14.45
C ALA A 134 8.34 -4.09 15.96
N LYS A 135 7.82 -3.06 16.65
CA LYS A 135 7.95 -2.90 18.10
C LYS A 135 6.93 -3.73 18.89
N SER A 136 5.74 -3.97 18.35
CA SER A 136 4.73 -4.79 19.03
C SER A 136 5.13 -6.26 19.07
N ARG A 137 5.75 -6.79 18.01
CA ARG A 137 6.30 -8.15 17.99
C ARG A 137 7.42 -8.38 19.00
N VAL A 138 8.23 -7.34 19.28
CA VAL A 138 9.30 -7.42 20.29
C VAL A 138 8.74 -7.47 21.71
N ALA A 139 7.51 -7.01 21.94
CA ALA A 139 6.89 -7.05 23.27
C ALA A 139 6.19 -8.39 23.59
N GLU A 140 6.07 -9.31 22.63
CA GLU A 140 5.50 -10.65 22.82
C GLU A 140 6.58 -11.76 22.97
N LEU A 141 7.87 -11.40 22.93
CA LEU A 141 9.02 -12.29 23.20
C LEU A 141 9.64 -11.99 24.57
#